data_AF-A0A2N2PFX0-F1
#
_entry.id   AF-A0A2N2PFX0-F1
#
_cell.length_a   1.000
_cell.length_b   1.000
_cell.length_c   1.000
_cell.angle_alpha   90.00
_cell.angle_beta   90.00
_cell.angle_gamma   90.00
#
_symmetry.space_group_name_H-M   'P 1'
#
loop_
_entity.id
_entity.type
_entity.pdbx_description
1 polymer ?
#
loop_
_entity_poly.entity_id
_entity_poly.type
_entity_poly.pdbx_seq_one_letter_code
_entity_poly.pdbx_strand_id
1 'polypeptide(L)'
;MTVDAVVVLWDLPINSQEFLSAPQFLQTEDKAMFVYDHGVVGEFSTIVFDGVEASCFTFYECCSPEQVAAYDRVIMVEDSSWATELASRKVSTKVTSKHYRIFIDEVGCYDVLSAAVSKPLPGNLINQEISRKSGSNRGAGSNLAL
;
A
#
# COMPACT_ATOMS: atom_id res chain seq x y z
N MET A 1 19.21 -17.24 -10.36
CA MET A 1 18.13 -16.47 -9.72
C MET A 1 18.12 -15.12 -10.39
N THR A 2 17.06 -14.79 -11.13
CA THR A 2 16.87 -13.44 -11.66
C THR A 2 16.43 -12.56 -10.51
N VAL A 3 17.11 -11.44 -10.29
CA VAL A 3 16.66 -10.43 -9.33
C VAL A 3 15.43 -9.77 -9.96
N ASP A 4 14.31 -9.80 -9.26
CA ASP A 4 13.10 -9.12 -9.72
C ASP A 4 13.43 -7.65 -9.98
N ALA A 5 13.01 -7.13 -11.14
CA ALA A 5 13.19 -5.72 -11.44
C ALA A 5 12.33 -4.88 -10.50
N VAL A 6 12.84 -3.73 -10.07
CA VAL A 6 12.13 -2.86 -9.11
C VAL A 6 12.11 -1.43 -9.61
N VAL A 7 10.98 -0.77 -9.39
CA VAL A 7 10.81 0.66 -9.64
C VAL A 7 10.60 1.35 -8.31
N VAL A 8 11.52 2.25 -7.96
CA VAL A 8 11.32 3.14 -6.81
C VAL A 8 10.24 4.16 -7.17
N LEU A 9 9.15 4.18 -6.40
CA LEU A 9 8.08 5.16 -6.63
C LEU A 9 8.38 6.46 -5.89
N TRP A 10 8.76 6.35 -4.60
CA TRP A 10 9.22 7.46 -3.76
C TRP A 10 9.84 6.94 -2.46
N ASP A 11 10.71 7.75 -1.86
CA ASP A 11 11.18 7.56 -0.49
C ASP A 11 10.14 8.08 0.53
N LEU A 12 10.18 7.54 1.75
CA LEU A 12 9.42 8.10 2.86
C LEU A 12 9.93 9.52 3.19
N PRO A 13 9.05 10.43 3.63
CA PRO A 13 9.43 11.80 3.97
C PRO A 13 10.30 11.90 5.23
N ILE A 14 10.38 10.82 6.01
CA ILE A 14 11.17 10.69 7.23
C ILE A 14 11.71 9.25 7.33
N ASN A 15 12.89 9.08 7.90
CA ASN A 15 13.48 7.75 8.09
C ASN A 15 12.71 6.98 9.17
N SER A 16 12.59 5.66 9.02
CA SER A 16 11.84 4.83 9.98
C SER A 16 12.39 4.84 11.40
N GLN A 17 13.69 5.09 11.55
CA GLN A 17 14.37 5.21 12.85
C GLN A 17 13.94 6.46 13.64
N GLU A 18 13.29 7.42 12.98
CA GLU A 18 12.81 8.65 13.61
C GLU A 18 11.33 8.57 14.01
N PHE A 19 10.66 7.44 13.78
CA PHE A 19 9.28 7.24 14.22
C PHE A 19 9.22 7.18 15.76
N LEU A 20 8.27 7.90 16.35
CA LEU A 20 7.99 7.85 17.80
C LEU A 20 7.24 6.59 18.20
N SER A 21 6.54 5.97 17.25
CA SER A 21 5.73 4.76 17.44
C SER A 21 5.88 3.83 16.26
N ALA A 22 5.71 2.52 16.50
CA ALA A 22 5.68 1.55 15.42
C ALA A 22 4.57 1.90 14.41
N PRO A 23 4.82 1.76 13.09
CA PRO A 23 3.82 2.05 12.09
C PRO A 23 2.64 1.08 12.22
N GLN A 24 1.45 1.55 11.85
CA GLN A 24 0.23 0.76 11.86
C GLN A 24 -0.13 0.35 10.44
N PHE A 25 -0.46 -0.94 10.27
CA PHE A 25 -1.01 -1.46 9.02
C PHE A 25 -2.46 -1.84 9.23
N LEU A 26 -3.36 -1.05 8.65
CA LEU A 26 -4.81 -1.22 8.78
C LEU A 26 -5.37 -1.69 7.44
N GLN A 27 -6.18 -2.75 7.44
CA GLN A 27 -6.72 -3.33 6.21
C GLN A 27 -8.24 -3.51 6.28
N THR A 28 -8.91 -3.14 5.19
CA THR A 28 -10.32 -3.45 4.88
C THR A 28 -10.38 -4.43 3.71
N GLU A 29 -11.59 -4.74 3.23
CA GLU A 29 -11.78 -5.67 2.11
C GLU A 29 -11.05 -5.23 0.83
N ASP A 30 -11.05 -3.93 0.53
CA ASP A 30 -10.53 -3.37 -0.72
C ASP A 30 -9.40 -2.35 -0.55
N LYS A 31 -8.97 -2.05 0.68
CA LYS A 31 -7.93 -1.06 0.98
C LYS A 31 -6.98 -1.52 2.06
N ALA A 32 -5.77 -0.99 2.00
CA ALA A 32 -4.83 -1.02 3.11
C ALA A 32 -4.24 0.36 3.33
N MET A 33 -4.00 0.69 4.59
CA MET A 33 -3.43 1.95 5.03
C MET A 33 -2.20 1.65 5.86
N PHE A 34 -1.08 2.22 5.44
CA PHE A 34 0.15 2.21 6.21
C PHE A 34 0.30 3.59 6.86
N VAL A 35 0.14 3.65 8.17
CA VAL A 35 0.12 4.87 8.99
C VAL A 35 1.40 4.95 9.80
N TYR A 36 2.08 6.08 9.77
CA TYR A 36 3.33 6.31 10.51
C TYR A 36 3.40 7.76 10.98
N ASP A 37 4.11 8.02 12.07
CA ASP A 37 4.33 9.36 12.59
C ASP A 37 5.62 10.00 12.01
N HIS A 38 5.75 11.32 12.20
CA HIS A 38 6.85 12.12 11.66
C HIS A 38 7.88 12.53 12.72
N GLY A 39 8.06 11.78 13.82
CA GLY A 39 8.94 12.24 14.90
C GLY A 39 8.35 13.40 15.72
N VAL A 40 7.15 13.88 15.34
CA VAL A 40 6.40 14.96 15.99
C VAL A 40 5.08 14.40 16.50
N VAL A 41 4.84 14.58 17.80
CA VAL A 41 3.63 14.08 18.47
C VAL A 41 2.37 14.65 17.82
N GLY A 42 1.51 13.76 17.32
CA GLY A 42 0.23 14.12 16.72
C GLY A 42 0.27 14.36 15.21
N GLU A 43 1.44 14.30 14.58
CA GLU A 43 1.58 14.34 13.12
C GLU A 43 1.79 12.94 12.55
N PHE A 44 0.85 12.53 11.71
CA PHE A 44 0.88 11.24 11.03
C PHE A 44 0.77 11.44 9.53
N SER A 45 1.37 10.52 8.79
CA SER A 45 1.12 10.33 7.37
C SER A 45 0.51 8.98 7.10
N THR A 46 -0.18 8.86 5.97
CA THR A 46 -0.75 7.59 5.54
C THR A 46 -0.53 7.35 4.08
N ILE A 47 0.05 6.19 3.78
CA ILE A 47 0.09 5.61 2.44
C ILE A 47 -1.16 4.75 2.27
N VAL A 48 -1.89 4.99 1.18
CA VAL A 48 -3.13 4.27 0.89
C VAL A 48 -2.92 3.37 -0.32
N PHE A 49 -3.21 2.09 -0.14
CA PHE A 49 -3.30 1.08 -1.18
C PHE A 49 -4.78 0.85 -1.49
N ASP A 50 -5.19 1.07 -2.74
CA ASP A 50 -6.57 0.91 -3.21
C ASP A 50 -6.69 -0.34 -4.08
N GLY A 51 -7.82 -1.04 -3.96
CA GLY A 51 -8.04 -2.31 -4.65
C GLY A 51 -7.08 -3.39 -4.17
N VAL A 52 -6.88 -3.50 -2.85
CA VAL A 52 -6.01 -4.52 -2.25
C VAL A 52 -6.60 -5.89 -2.47
N GLU A 53 -5.77 -6.82 -2.93
CA GLU A 53 -6.16 -8.21 -3.17
C GLU A 53 -5.43 -9.18 -2.23
N ALA A 54 -4.23 -8.81 -1.79
CA ALA A 54 -3.48 -9.56 -0.80
C ALA A 54 -2.44 -8.65 -0.14
N SER A 55 -2.05 -9.01 1.08
CA SER A 55 -0.99 -8.36 1.84
C SER A 55 -0.20 -9.44 2.59
N CYS A 56 1.07 -9.15 2.87
CA CYS A 56 1.94 -10.00 3.67
C CYS A 56 2.84 -9.11 4.52
N PHE A 57 3.13 -9.58 5.74
CA PHE A 57 4.10 -8.96 6.62
C PHE A 57 5.20 -9.96 6.93
N THR A 58 6.46 -9.56 6.74
CA THR A 58 7.65 -10.33 7.13
C THR A 58 8.38 -9.57 8.21
N PHE A 59 8.57 -10.19 9.38
CA PHE A 59 9.29 -9.57 10.49
C PHE A 59 10.76 -9.31 10.12
N TYR A 60 11.37 -8.25 10.66
CA TYR A 60 12.73 -7.78 10.33
C TYR A 60 13.77 -8.91 10.24
N GLU A 61 13.84 -9.78 11.25
CA GLU A 61 14.82 -10.87 11.33
C GLU A 61 14.66 -11.95 10.24
N CYS A 62 13.50 -11.99 9.59
CA CYS A 62 13.14 -12.94 8.54
C CYS A 62 13.15 -12.31 7.14
N CYS A 63 13.45 -11.02 7.02
CA CYS A 63 13.43 -10.33 5.73
C CYS A 63 14.59 -10.79 4.85
N SER A 64 14.31 -10.99 3.57
CA SER A 64 15.35 -11.26 2.57
C SER A 64 16.11 -9.97 2.22
N PRO A 65 17.34 -10.06 1.67
CA PRO A 65 18.07 -8.88 1.20
C PRO A 65 17.28 -8.02 0.19
N GLU A 66 16.48 -8.66 -0.67
CA GLU A 66 15.61 -7.99 -1.64
C GLU A 66 14.44 -7.26 -0.98
N GLN A 67 13.98 -7.74 0.19
CA GLN A 67 13.00 -7.01 1.00
C GLN A 67 13.63 -5.80 1.66
N VAL A 68 14.81 -5.97 2.26
CA VAL A 68 15.59 -4.89 2.90
C VAL A 68 15.96 -3.80 1.91
N ALA A 69 16.13 -4.11 0.61
CA ALA A 69 16.40 -3.09 -0.42
C ALA A 69 15.30 -2.00 -0.56
N ALA A 70 14.10 -2.26 -0.04
CA ALA A 70 12.99 -1.30 0.05
C ALA A 70 13.04 -0.40 1.30
N TYR A 71 14.20 -0.31 1.97
CA TYR A 71 14.42 0.48 3.17
C TYR A 71 13.95 1.92 3.03
N ASP A 72 12.94 2.32 3.82
CA ASP A 72 12.35 3.65 3.84
C ASP A 72 11.88 4.15 2.47
N ARG A 73 11.44 3.24 1.61
CA ARG A 73 10.94 3.58 0.27
C ARG A 73 9.79 2.69 -0.16
N VAL A 74 8.83 3.31 -0.85
CA VAL A 74 7.78 2.57 -1.53
C VAL A 74 8.30 2.19 -2.91
N ILE A 75 8.45 0.89 -3.12
CA ILE A 75 8.83 0.35 -4.43
C ILE A 75 7.69 -0.46 -5.04
N MET A 76 7.72 -0.58 -6.36
CA MET A 76 6.94 -1.55 -7.10
C MET A 76 7.89 -2.65 -7.57
N VAL A 77 7.55 -3.91 -7.28
CA VAL A 77 8.26 -5.09 -7.79
C VAL A 77 7.66 -5.44 -9.14
N GLU A 78 8.44 -5.26 -10.21
CA GLU A 78 8.07 -5.64 -11.57
C GLU A 78 8.12 -7.16 -11.73
N ASP A 79 7.30 -7.68 -12.66
CA ASP A 79 7.22 -9.10 -12.97
C ASP A 79 7.01 -10.02 -11.75
N SER A 80 6.35 -9.49 -10.73
CA SER A 80 6.11 -10.18 -9.46
C SER A 80 5.48 -11.56 -9.68
N SER A 81 6.21 -12.60 -9.27
CA SER A 81 5.72 -13.98 -9.27
C SER A 81 4.45 -14.13 -8.42
N TRP A 82 4.37 -13.40 -7.31
CA TRP A 82 3.18 -13.36 -6.45
C TRP A 82 1.96 -12.77 -7.16
N ALA A 83 2.14 -11.67 -7.89
CA ALA A 83 1.07 -11.07 -8.70
C ALA A 83 0.62 -12.01 -9.83
N THR A 84 1.59 -12.66 -10.49
CA THR A 84 1.35 -13.63 -11.58
C THR A 84 0.59 -14.85 -11.08
N GLU A 85 0.99 -15.41 -9.93
CA GLU A 85 0.32 -16.54 -9.28
C GLU A 85 -1.12 -16.18 -8.92
N LEU A 86 -1.34 -15.02 -8.30
CA LEU A 86 -2.69 -14.60 -7.93
C LEU A 86 -3.58 -14.36 -9.16
N ALA A 87 -3.04 -13.76 -10.22
CA ALA A 87 -3.74 -13.58 -11.48
C ALA A 87 -4.14 -14.93 -12.12
N SER A 88 -3.26 -15.94 -12.07
CA SER A 88 -3.54 -17.27 -12.63
C SER A 88 -4.71 -18.01 -11.94
N ARG A 89 -4.99 -17.67 -10.67
CA ARG A 89 -6.08 -18.27 -9.88
C ARG A 89 -7.43 -17.59 -10.12
N LYS A 90 -7.45 -16.43 -10.77
CA LYS A 90 -8.66 -15.63 -10.96
C LYS A 90 -9.32 -15.94 -12.29
N VAL A 91 -10.61 -16.29 -12.24
CA VAL A 91 -11.43 -16.61 -13.43
C VAL A 91 -11.78 -15.35 -14.24
N SER A 92 -11.74 -14.17 -13.61
CA SER A 92 -11.90 -12.86 -14.27
C SER A 92 -11.67 -11.74 -13.25
N THR A 93 -10.64 -10.92 -13.42
CA THR A 93 -10.61 -9.56 -12.85
C THR A 93 -10.12 -8.55 -13.89
N LYS A 94 -10.83 -7.43 -13.98
CA LYS A 94 -10.58 -6.30 -14.91
C LYS A 94 -9.39 -5.43 -14.50
N VAL A 95 -8.79 -5.67 -13.34
CA VAL A 95 -7.77 -4.81 -12.75
C VAL A 95 -6.52 -5.62 -12.50
N THR A 96 -5.42 -5.18 -13.10
CA THR A 96 -4.09 -5.79 -12.93
C THR A 96 -3.46 -5.23 -11.66
N SER A 97 -3.46 -6.03 -10.60
CA SER A 97 -2.77 -5.68 -9.36
C SER A 97 -1.27 -5.62 -9.56
N LYS A 98 -0.64 -4.71 -8.83
CA LYS A 98 0.80 -4.51 -8.76
C LYS A 98 1.30 -4.89 -7.38
N HIS A 99 2.54 -5.33 -7.32
CA HIS A 99 3.22 -5.67 -6.08
C HIS A 99 3.98 -4.45 -5.56
N TYR A 100 3.55 -3.93 -4.42
CA TYR A 100 4.22 -2.85 -3.72
C TYR A 100 4.89 -3.37 -2.47
N ARG A 101 6.04 -2.77 -2.13
CA ARG A 101 6.82 -3.14 -0.97
C ARG A 101 7.29 -1.90 -0.22
N ILE A 102 7.29 -1.99 1.11
CA ILE A 102 7.95 -1.05 2.01
C ILE A 102 8.70 -1.85 3.08
N PHE A 103 9.92 -1.45 3.42
CA PHE A 103 10.67 -1.98 4.54
C PHE A 103 10.92 -0.88 5.57
N ILE A 104 10.65 -1.20 6.83
CA ILE A 104 10.79 -0.31 7.98
C ILE A 104 11.81 -0.95 8.92
N ASP A 105 12.80 -0.16 9.32
CA ASP A 105 13.87 -0.64 10.19
C ASP A 105 13.33 -1.15 11.51
N GLU A 106 13.94 -2.23 12.02
CA GLU A 106 13.57 -2.93 13.26
C GLU A 106 12.11 -3.45 13.33
N VAL A 107 11.29 -3.22 12.30
CA VAL A 107 9.89 -3.67 12.20
C VAL A 107 9.79 -4.80 11.19
N GLY A 108 10.15 -4.54 9.94
CA GLY A 108 10.12 -5.52 8.86
C GLY A 108 9.52 -5.00 7.55
N CYS A 109 9.11 -5.94 6.71
CA CYS A 109 8.66 -5.71 5.34
C CYS A 109 7.14 -5.89 5.22
N TYR A 110 6.48 -4.91 4.59
CA TYR A 110 5.10 -5.03 4.15
C TYR A 110 5.08 -5.16 2.63
N ASP A 111 4.51 -6.26 2.16
CA ASP A 111 4.28 -6.57 0.76
C ASP A 111 2.77 -6.49 0.48
N VAL A 112 2.35 -5.74 -0.54
CA VAL A 112 0.92 -5.50 -0.85
C VAL A 112 0.66 -5.68 -2.34
N LEU A 113 -0.28 -6.55 -2.69
CA LEU A 113 -0.88 -6.61 -4.02
C LEU A 113 -2.09 -5.69 -4.06
N SER A 114 -2.01 -4.63 -4.87
CA SER A 114 -3.13 -3.70 -5.02
C SER A 114 -3.19 -3.06 -6.41
N ALA A 115 -4.34 -2.50 -6.76
CA ALA A 115 -4.53 -1.80 -8.03
C ALA A 115 -3.71 -0.51 -8.11
N ALA A 116 -3.62 0.23 -7.00
CA ALA A 116 -2.95 1.51 -6.94
C ALA A 116 -2.41 1.82 -5.55
N VAL A 117 -1.38 2.66 -5.50
CA VAL A 117 -0.82 3.23 -4.28
C VAL A 117 -0.75 4.75 -4.40
N SER A 118 -1.12 5.46 -3.34
CA SER A 118 -1.06 6.92 -3.26
C SER A 118 0.10 7.38 -2.39
N LYS A 119 0.67 8.54 -2.73
CA LYS A 119 1.70 9.18 -1.89
C LYS A 119 1.17 9.47 -0.49
N PRO A 120 2.05 9.58 0.52
CA PRO A 120 1.64 9.84 1.88
C PRO A 120 0.81 11.11 1.98
N LEU A 121 -0.34 11.00 2.64
CA LEU A 121 -1.22 12.13 2.94
C LEU A 121 -1.12 12.47 4.42
N PRO A 122 -1.08 13.77 4.79
CA PRO A 122 -1.21 14.19 6.17
C PRO A 122 -2.46 13.60 6.82
N GLY A 123 -2.35 13.17 8.08
CA GLY A 123 -3.40 12.43 8.79
C GLY A 123 -4.74 13.16 8.92
N ASN A 124 -4.74 14.49 8.83
CA ASN A 124 -5.95 15.31 8.81
C ASN A 124 -6.78 15.19 7.51
N LEU A 125 -6.24 14.59 6.44
CA LEU A 125 -6.91 14.44 5.15
C LEU A 125 -7.53 13.05 4.91
N ILE A 126 -7.21 12.04 5.74
CA ILE A 126 -7.62 10.65 5.53
C ILE A 126 -9.16 10.51 5.54
N ASN A 127 -9.83 11.19 6.48
CA ASN A 127 -11.29 11.19 6.57
C ASN A 127 -11.97 11.78 5.31
N GLN A 128 -11.31 12.70 4.62
CA GLN A 128 -11.85 13.30 3.39
C GLN A 128 -11.71 12.37 2.19
N GLU A 129 -10.61 11.62 2.07
CA GLU A 129 -10.43 10.68 0.95
C GLU A 129 -11.31 9.44 1.06
N ILE A 130 -11.44 8.87 2.26
CA ILE A 130 -12.35 7.74 2.52
C ILE A 130 -13.78 8.16 2.17
N SER A 131 -14.20 9.37 2.57
CA SER A 131 -15.54 9.89 2.28
C SER A 131 -15.76 10.23 0.80
N ARG A 132 -14.77 10.80 0.11
CA ARG A 132 -14.88 11.18 -1.31
C ARG A 132 -15.01 9.98 -2.25
N LYS A 133 -14.29 8.88 -2.00
CA LYS A 133 -14.39 7.67 -2.84
C LYS A 133 -15.65 6.85 -2.53
N SER A 134 -16.17 6.91 -1.30
CA SER A 134 -17.42 6.24 -0.91
C SER A 134 -18.68 6.93 -1.46
N GLY A 135 -18.59 8.22 -1.80
CA GLY A 135 -19.71 9.03 -2.32
C GLY A 135 -19.92 8.97 -3.85
N SER A 136 -19.00 8.40 -4.62
CA SER A 136 -19.02 8.49 -6.10
C SER A 136 -19.82 7.39 -6.81
N ASN A 137 -20.63 6.60 -6.10
CA ASN A 137 -21.39 5.48 -6.69
C ASN A 137 -22.93 5.60 -6.57
N ARG A 138 -23.47 6.82 -6.43
CA ARG A 138 -24.93 7.06 -6.58
C ARG A 138 -25.18 8.26 -7.48
N GLY A 139 -25.48 7.99 -8.76
CA GLY A 139 -26.04 9.02 -9.63
C GLY A 139 -25.83 8.81 -11.11
N ALA A 140 -26.34 7.72 -11.69
CA ALA A 140 -26.62 7.68 -13.12
C ALA A 140 -27.77 6.70 -13.44
N GLY A 141 -28.88 7.24 -13.92
CA GLY A 141 -30.01 6.53 -14.55
C GLY A 141 -31.11 6.10 -13.56
N SER A 142 -32.38 6.42 -13.75
CA SER A 142 -33.08 6.96 -14.93
C SER A 142 -34.42 7.56 -14.48
N ASN A 143 -34.77 8.71 -15.08
CA ASN A 143 -36.14 9.18 -15.17
C ASN A 143 -36.97 8.10 -15.89
N LEU A 144 -38.02 7.59 -15.25
CA LEU A 144 -39.19 7.11 -15.98
C LEU A 144 -40.29 8.15 -15.80
N ALA A 145 -40.48 8.93 -16.86
CA ALA A 145 -41.78 9.48 -17.19
C ALA A 145 -42.61 8.35 -17.80
N LEU A 146 -43.79 8.12 -17.24
CA LEU A 146 -45.08 7.87 -17.90
C LEU A 146 -46.17 7.79 -16.84
#